data_AF-A0A953M901-F1
#
_entry.id   AF-A0A953M901-F1
#
_cell.length_a   1.000
_cell.length_b   1.000
_cell.length_c   1.000
_cell.angle_alpha   90.00
_cell.angle_beta   90.00
_cell.angle_gamma   90.00
#
_symmetry.space_group_name_H-M   'P 1'
#
loop_
_entity.id
_entity.type
_entity.pdbx_description
1 polymer ?
#
loop_
_entity_poly.entity_id
_entity_poly.type
_entity_poly.pdbx_seq_one_letter_code
_entity_poly.pdbx_strand_id
1 'polypeptide(L)'
;ISAAMAERLSAAAELRSVQLDLHAEVSEAWSAYQAALVAAQRYQDQLLPKAERTLDLTRQAYERGKTDYLRLLDAQQVVVESRIAYVDALRRLHEAAAILRELAQTDAPWREPRSTDPARDEVTP
;
A
#
# COMPACT_ATOMS: atom_id res chain seq x y z
N ILE A 1 19.91 6.84 45.71
CA ILE A 1 20.14 5.63 44.87
C ILE A 1 18.80 5.06 44.34
N SER A 2 17.75 4.94 45.16
CA SER A 2 16.42 4.47 44.71
C SER A 2 15.77 5.33 43.61
N ALA A 3 15.81 6.66 43.72
CA ALA A 3 15.22 7.58 42.73
C ALA A 3 15.84 7.42 41.32
N ALA A 4 17.17 7.43 41.23
CA ALA A 4 17.88 7.24 39.95
C ALA A 4 17.63 5.85 39.32
N MET A 5 17.36 4.83 40.13
CA MET A 5 17.04 3.49 39.64
C MET A 5 15.58 3.42 39.14
N ALA A 6 14.65 4.07 39.85
CA ALA A 6 13.26 4.21 39.43
C ALA A 6 13.14 5.00 38.11
N GLU A 7 13.90 6.09 37.97
CA GLU A 7 13.94 6.91 36.75
C GLU A 7 14.47 6.12 35.54
N ARG A 8 15.54 5.32 35.71
CA ARG A 8 16.04 4.43 34.65
C ARG A 8 15.04 3.33 34.26
N LEU A 9 14.30 2.78 35.22
CA LEU A 9 13.26 1.80 34.95
C LEU A 9 12.07 2.42 34.19
N SER A 10 11.66 3.65 34.54
CA SER A 10 10.62 4.40 33.81
C SER A 10 11.03 4.65 32.36
N ALA A 11 12.24 5.18 32.16
CA ALA A 11 12.77 5.45 30.83
C ALA A 11 12.86 4.17 29.96
N ALA A 12 13.27 3.04 30.55
CA ALA A 12 13.30 1.76 29.85
C ALA A 12 11.91 1.22 29.49
N ALA A 13 10.91 1.44 30.36
CA ALA A 13 9.53 1.06 30.10
C ALA A 13 8.90 1.93 29.01
N GLU A 14 9.13 3.25 29.03
CA GLU A 14 8.69 4.19 28.00
C GLU A 14 9.27 3.82 26.62
N LEU A 15 10.57 3.56 26.54
CA LEU A 15 11.22 3.11 25.31
C LEU A 15 10.58 1.82 24.76
N ARG A 16 10.31 0.86 25.64
CA ARG A 16 9.67 -0.40 25.24
C ARG A 16 8.24 -0.19 24.75
N SER A 17 7.47 0.72 25.35
CA SER A 17 6.13 1.08 24.86
C SER A 17 6.21 1.62 23.45
N VAL A 18 7.06 2.63 23.22
CA VAL A 18 7.24 3.26 21.90
C VAL A 18 7.65 2.23 20.83
N GLN A 19 8.53 1.28 21.18
CA GLN A 19 8.93 0.20 20.27
C GLN A 19 7.77 -0.74 19.90
N LEU A 20 6.91 -1.08 20.88
CA LEU A 20 5.75 -1.94 20.64
C LEU A 20 4.70 -1.23 19.80
N ASP A 21 4.46 0.05 20.08
CA ASP A 21 3.49 0.87 19.34
C ASP A 21 3.91 1.01 17.87
N LEU A 22 5.18 1.34 17.62
CA LEU A 22 5.74 1.42 16.27
C LEU A 22 5.65 0.07 15.52
N HIS A 23 5.98 -1.04 16.18
CA HIS A 23 5.87 -2.35 15.56
C HIS A 23 4.43 -2.70 15.18
N ALA A 24 3.46 -2.31 16.02
CA ALA A 24 2.04 -2.48 15.73
C ALA A 24 1.60 -1.64 14.53
N GLU A 25 1.98 -0.36 14.47
CA GLU A 25 1.67 0.55 13.36
C GLU A 25 2.22 0.05 12.02
N VAL A 26 3.48 -0.38 11.99
CA VAL A 26 4.10 -0.94 10.77
C VAL A 26 3.40 -2.23 10.33
N SER A 27 3.06 -3.11 11.28
CA SER A 27 2.36 -4.36 10.99
C SER A 27 0.97 -4.10 10.39
N GLU A 28 0.23 -3.12 10.92
CA GLU A 28 -1.07 -2.72 10.41
C GLU A 28 -0.96 -2.14 9.00
N ALA A 29 -0.04 -1.20 8.79
CA ALA A 29 0.20 -0.59 7.48
C ALA A 29 0.62 -1.63 6.42
N TRP A 30 1.42 -2.62 6.81
CA TRP A 30 1.83 -3.70 5.91
C TRP A 30 0.66 -4.60 5.50
N SER A 31 -0.19 -4.96 6.47
CA SER A 31 -1.41 -5.73 6.20
C SER A 31 -2.35 -4.99 5.24
N ALA A 32 -2.57 -3.69 5.49
CA ALA A 32 -3.40 -2.84 4.63
C ALA A 32 -2.87 -2.75 3.20
N TYR A 33 -1.55 -2.58 3.03
CA TYR A 33 -0.89 -2.58 1.72
C TYR A 33 -1.07 -3.90 0.98
N GLN A 34 -0.84 -5.04 1.64
CA GLN A 34 -1.00 -6.36 1.02
C GLN A 34 -2.44 -6.61 0.57
N ALA A 35 -3.42 -6.23 1.40
CA ALA A 35 -4.83 -6.33 1.04
C ALA A 35 -5.17 -5.47 -0.20
N ALA A 36 -4.69 -4.22 -0.23
CA ALA A 36 -4.90 -3.32 -1.37
C ALA A 36 -4.22 -3.82 -2.65
N LEU A 37 -3.03 -4.42 -2.54
CA LEU A 37 -2.28 -5.00 -3.65
C LEU A 37 -3.06 -6.15 -4.28
N VAL A 38 -3.52 -7.10 -3.47
CA VAL A 38 -4.34 -8.23 -3.91
C VAL A 38 -5.63 -7.75 -4.57
N ALA A 39 -6.27 -6.72 -4.02
CA ALA A 39 -7.47 -6.15 -4.61
C ALA A 39 -7.20 -5.56 -6.00
N ALA A 40 -6.14 -4.76 -6.17
CA ALA A 40 -5.76 -4.18 -7.45
C ALA A 40 -5.44 -5.25 -8.50
N GLN A 41 -4.64 -6.26 -8.12
CA GLN A 41 -4.31 -7.41 -8.98
C GLN A 41 -5.55 -8.18 -9.41
N ARG A 42 -6.49 -8.43 -8.49
CA ARG A 42 -7.74 -9.13 -8.83
C ARG A 42 -8.57 -8.37 -9.87
N TYR A 43 -8.61 -7.05 -9.80
CA TYR A 43 -9.28 -6.24 -10.82
C TYR A 43 -8.58 -6.33 -12.17
N GLN A 44 -7.26 -6.17 -12.18
CA GLN A 44 -6.42 -6.20 -13.38
C GLN A 44 -6.48 -7.56 -14.09
N ASP A 45 -6.34 -8.65 -13.33
CA ASP A 45 -6.08 -9.98 -13.89
C ASP A 45 -7.35 -10.82 -14.09
N GLN A 46 -8.45 -10.47 -13.41
CA GLN A 46 -9.66 -11.31 -13.41
C GLN A 46 -10.93 -10.54 -13.76
N LEU A 47 -11.26 -9.50 -12.98
CA LEU A 47 -12.58 -8.85 -13.09
C LEU A 47 -12.71 -8.04 -14.39
N LEU A 48 -11.72 -7.20 -14.71
CA LEU A 48 -11.76 -6.38 -15.90
C LEU A 48 -11.70 -7.23 -17.19
N PRO A 49 -10.80 -8.22 -17.34
CA PRO A 49 -10.80 -9.10 -18.51
C PRO A 49 -12.11 -9.88 -18.68
N LYS A 50 -12.73 -10.33 -17.59
CA LYS A 50 -14.01 -11.02 -17.63
C LYS A 50 -15.15 -10.11 -18.09
N ALA A 51 -15.19 -8.87 -17.60
CA ALA A 51 -16.18 -7.88 -18.03
C ALA A 51 -16.02 -7.56 -19.52
N GLU A 52 -14.79 -7.33 -19.98
CA GLU A 52 -14.49 -7.05 -21.39
C GLU A 52 -14.86 -8.23 -22.31
N ARG A 53 -14.57 -9.46 -21.88
CA ARG A 53 -14.98 -10.65 -22.63
C ARG A 53 -16.49 -10.80 -22.71
N THR A 54 -17.21 -10.46 -21.64
CA THR A 54 -18.67 -10.47 -21.62
C THR A 54 -19.23 -9.45 -22.61
N LEU A 55 -18.69 -8.22 -22.62
CA LEU A 55 -19.06 -7.19 -23.58
C LEU A 55 -18.82 -7.64 -25.03
N ASP A 56 -17.68 -8.25 -25.32
CA ASP A 56 -17.36 -8.75 -26.67
C ASP A 56 -18.37 -9.82 -27.13
N LEU A 57 -18.70 -10.79 -26.28
CA LEU A 57 -19.70 -11.82 -26.59
C LEU A 57 -21.10 -11.23 -26.79
N THR A 58 -21.50 -10.28 -25.94
CA THR A 58 -22.80 -9.61 -26.05
C THR A 58 -22.89 -8.76 -27.31
N ARG A 59 -21.82 -8.06 -27.68
CA ARG A 59 -21.73 -7.31 -28.95
C ARG A 59 -21.96 -8.23 -30.15
N GLN A 60 -21.25 -9.37 -30.21
CA GLN A 60 -21.42 -10.35 -31.28
C GLN A 60 -22.84 -10.93 -31.32
N ALA A 61 -23.48 -11.14 -30.17
CA ALA A 61 -24.86 -11.61 -30.11
C ALA A 61 -25.84 -10.54 -30.62
N TYR A 62 -25.61 -9.28 -30.27
CA TYR A 62 -26.45 -8.15 -30.69
C TYR A 62 -26.37 -7.95 -32.21
N GLU A 63 -25.17 -7.95 -32.79
CA GLU A 63 -24.93 -7.84 -34.23
C GLU A 63 -25.60 -8.96 -35.03
N ARG A 64 -25.77 -10.14 -34.41
CA ARG A 64 -26.47 -11.30 -34.99
C ARG A 64 -27.98 -11.31 -34.70
N GLY A 65 -28.52 -10.27 -34.06
CA GLY A 65 -29.92 -10.17 -33.66
C GLY A 65 -30.35 -11.16 -32.56
N LYS A 66 -29.40 -11.77 -31.85
CA LYS A 66 -29.67 -12.79 -30.81
C LYS A 66 -29.90 -12.21 -29.42
N THR A 67 -29.68 -10.91 -29.24
CA THR A 67 -29.98 -10.18 -28.00
C THR A 67 -30.39 -8.76 -28.32
N ASP A 68 -31.12 -8.12 -27.41
CA ASP A 68 -31.51 -6.71 -27.53
C ASP A 68 -30.35 -5.76 -27.20
N TYR A 69 -30.54 -4.48 -27.57
CA TYR A 69 -29.58 -3.41 -27.33
C TYR A 69 -29.37 -3.10 -25.84
N LEU A 70 -30.39 -3.31 -25.00
CA LEU A 70 -30.30 -3.03 -23.58
C LEU A 70 -29.26 -3.95 -22.92
N ARG A 71 -29.21 -5.23 -23.28
CA ARG A 71 -28.15 -6.14 -22.81
C ARG A 71 -26.76 -5.69 -23.22
N LEU A 72 -26.59 -5.12 -24.42
CA LEU A 72 -25.32 -4.56 -24.86
C LEU A 72 -24.91 -3.36 -23.99
N LEU A 73 -25.87 -2.47 -23.69
CA LEU A 73 -25.64 -1.32 -22.80
C LEU A 73 -25.26 -1.77 -21.38
N ASP A 74 -25.96 -2.77 -20.83
CA ASP A 74 -25.64 -3.34 -19.51
C ASP A 74 -24.20 -3.89 -19.48
N ALA A 75 -23.79 -4.62 -20.52
CA ALA A 75 -22.43 -5.14 -20.61
C ALA A 75 -21.37 -4.04 -20.72
N GLN A 76 -21.68 -2.92 -21.39
CA GLN A 76 -20.81 -1.74 -21.44
C GLN A 76 -20.70 -1.08 -20.05
N GLN A 77 -21.83 -0.94 -19.36
CA GLN A 77 -21.88 -0.38 -18.01
C GLN A 77 -21.02 -1.20 -17.03
N VAL A 78 -21.10 -2.53 -17.07
CA VAL A 78 -20.28 -3.42 -16.24
C VAL A 78 -18.78 -3.20 -16.47
N VAL A 79 -18.34 -2.98 -17.71
CA VAL A 79 -16.93 -2.67 -18.01
C VAL A 79 -16.52 -1.32 -17.42
N VAL A 80 -17.37 -0.30 -17.52
CA VAL A 80 -17.10 1.02 -16.96
C VAL A 80 -17.01 0.96 -15.44
N GLU A 81 -17.97 0.32 -14.78
CA GLU A 81 -17.98 0.12 -13.32
C GLU A 81 -16.73 -0.65 -12.86
N SER A 82 -16.34 -1.70 -13.59
CA SER A 82 -15.12 -2.48 -13.29
C SER A 82 -13.85 -1.63 -13.41
N ARG A 83 -13.79 -0.71 -14.37
CA ARG A 83 -12.66 0.22 -14.54
C ARG A 83 -12.59 1.24 -13.41
N ILE A 84 -13.72 1.81 -13.01
CA ILE A 84 -13.80 2.74 -11.88
C ILE A 84 -13.32 2.04 -10.60
N ALA A 85 -13.84 0.84 -10.34
CA ALA A 85 -13.46 0.07 -9.17
C ALA A 85 -11.96 -0.33 -9.18
N TYR A 86 -11.38 -0.60 -10.35
CA TYR A 86 -9.94 -0.83 -10.48
C TYR A 86 -9.12 0.42 -10.14
N VAL A 87 -9.51 1.59 -10.66
CA VAL A 87 -8.84 2.86 -10.33
C VAL A 87 -8.92 3.16 -8.84
N ASP A 88 -10.06 2.91 -8.21
CA ASP A 88 -10.21 3.05 -6.75
C ASP A 88 -9.31 2.07 -5.98
N ALA A 89 -9.16 0.83 -6.46
CA ALA A 89 -8.25 -0.14 -5.85
C ALA A 89 -6.77 0.30 -5.97
N LEU A 90 -6.37 0.85 -7.11
CA LEU A 90 -5.03 1.44 -7.29
C LEU A 90 -4.80 2.64 -6.38
N ARG A 91 -5.80 3.53 -6.24
CA ARG A 91 -5.71 4.66 -5.31
C ARG A 91 -5.41 4.19 -3.89
N ARG A 92 -6.18 3.21 -3.40
CA ARG A 92 -5.98 2.62 -2.05
C ARG A 92 -4.61 1.97 -1.89
N LEU A 93 -4.12 1.29 -2.93
CA LEU A 93 -2.77 0.71 -2.93
C LEU A 93 -1.69 1.80 -2.80
N HIS A 94 -1.82 2.89 -3.54
CA HIS A 94 -0.88 4.00 -3.48
C HIS A 94 -0.92 4.74 -2.13
N GLU A 95 -2.11 4.93 -1.56
CA GLU A 95 -2.30 5.47 -0.20
C GLU A 95 -1.61 4.59 0.84
N ALA A 96 -1.86 3.27 0.83
CA ALA A 96 -1.23 2.34 1.76
C ALA A 96 0.31 2.30 1.60
N ALA A 97 0.81 2.37 0.36
CA ALA A 97 2.25 2.46 0.09
C ALA A 97 2.86 3.81 0.54
N ALA A 98 2.09 4.89 0.55
CA ALA A 98 2.54 6.17 1.09
C ALA A 98 2.69 6.10 2.61
N ILE A 99 1.70 5.54 3.33
CA ILE A 99 1.73 5.34 4.78
C ILE A 99 2.92 4.47 5.18
N LEU A 100 3.14 3.34 4.50
CA LEU A 100 4.31 2.48 4.77
C LEU A 100 5.64 3.21 4.57
N ARG A 101 5.75 4.05 3.54
CA ARG A 101 6.95 4.86 3.31
C ARG A 101 7.12 5.96 4.36
N GLU A 102 6.03 6.53 4.84
CA GLU A 102 6.05 7.53 5.90
C GLU A 102 6.57 6.91 7.20
N LEU A 103 6.02 5.76 7.61
CA LEU A 103 6.51 5.01 8.77
C LEU A 103 7.99 4.61 8.62
N ALA A 104 8.38 4.11 7.45
CA ALA A 104 9.77 3.75 7.16
C ALA A 104 10.74 4.96 7.12
N GLN A 105 10.25 6.16 6.81
CA GLN A 105 11.04 7.40 6.86
C GLN A 105 11.11 7.98 8.27
N THR A 106 10.08 7.75 9.08
CA THR A 106 10.00 8.22 10.47
C THR A 106 10.88 7.36 11.42
N ASP A 107 11.34 6.20 10.95
CA ASP A 107 12.34 5.36 11.62
C ASP A 107 13.78 5.88 11.44
N ALA A 108 14.16 6.87 12.27
CA ALA A 108 15.26 6.70 13.24
C ALA A 108 15.59 8.02 13.98
N PRO A 109 15.01 8.27 15.17
CA PRO A 109 15.48 9.34 16.06
C PRO A 109 16.87 9.07 16.68
N TRP A 110 17.46 7.88 16.47
CA TRP A 110 18.82 7.49 16.89
C TRP A 110 19.82 7.34 15.72
N ARG A 111 19.49 7.85 14.53
CA ARG A 111 20.47 7.92 13.43
C ARG A 111 21.49 9.01 13.79
N GLU A 112 22.68 8.62 14.21
CA GLU A 112 23.80 9.55 14.37
C GLU A 112 23.97 10.38 13.08
N PRO A 113 24.20 11.71 13.17
CA PRO A 113 24.57 12.49 12.00
C PRO A 113 25.77 11.81 11.38
N ARG A 114 25.69 11.46 10.09
CA ARG A 114 26.79 10.84 9.34
C ARG A 114 28.06 11.59 9.72
N SER A 115 28.96 10.94 10.44
CA SER A 115 30.31 11.43 10.58
C SER A 115 30.82 11.56 9.16
N THR A 116 30.89 12.80 8.67
CA THR A 116 31.84 13.15 7.62
C THR A 116 33.19 12.86 8.24
N ASP A 117 33.65 11.64 8.04
CA ASP A 117 34.98 11.19 8.38
C ASP A 117 35.99 12.05 7.61
N PRO A 118 36.79 12.92 8.26
CA PRO A 118 37.92 13.56 7.62
C PRO A 118 39.21 12.76 7.87
N ALA A 119 39.15 11.43 8.05
CA ALA A 119 40.33 10.56 8.08
C ALA A 119 40.69 9.98 6.70
N ARG A 120 40.51 10.78 5.65
CA ARG A 120 41.23 10.61 4.37
C ARG A 120 41.89 11.93 4.01
N ASP A 121 42.88 12.31 4.78
CA ASP A 121 44.03 13.10 4.31
C ASP A 121 45.12 13.08 5.40
N GLU A 122 45.59 11.88 5.75
CA GLU A 122 47.00 11.72 6.09
C GLU A 122 47.76 11.48 4.78
N VAL A 123 48.34 12.54 4.21
CA VAL A 123 49.60 12.41 3.48
C VAL A 123 50.48 13.57 3.93
N THR A 124 51.36 13.25 4.89
CA THR A 124 52.57 13.99 5.24
C THR A 124 53.45 14.16 3.98
N PRO A 125 54.30 15.20 3.92
CA PRO A 125 55.54 15.21 4.69
C PRO A 125 55.76 16.45 5.56
#